data_AF-A0A6J6U442-F1
#
_entry.id   AF-A0A6J6U442-F1
#
_cell.length_a   1.000
_cell.length_b   1.000
_cell.length_c   1.000
_cell.angle_alpha   90.00
_cell.angle_beta   90.00
_cell.angle_gamma   90.00
#
_symmetry.space_group_name_H-M   'P 1'
#
loop_
_entity.id
_entity.type
_entity.pdbx_description
1 polymer ?
#
loop_
_entity_poly.entity_id
_entity_poly.type
_entity_poly.pdbx_seq_one_letter_code
_entity_poly.pdbx_strand_id
1 'polypeptide(L)'
;MPFSTFIAPNAIFCLVDRPDVLREVLAETGTTQSRLSQLSGVKQPSLSQMLSGRIEMSDEMLDRLLSCVGYRLEVVRRPVRVQLDRSSRRRWRMHQLLVSQLSPETLKQWTPTIRRNLRQLRRDSRGEPHMSNLDRWQRLVSSGDVRGLRLVMTGLDTDSIQMREVSPLGGLLSEGDRQHVLEEMLR
;
A
#
# COMPACT_ATOMS: atom_id res chain seq x y z
N MET A 1 18.34 12.61 -10.90
CA MET A 1 17.33 11.54 -11.08
C MET A 1 16.13 11.90 -10.22
N PRO A 2 14.99 12.36 -10.77
CA PRO A 2 13.84 12.69 -9.95
C PRO A 2 13.12 11.39 -9.56
N PHE A 3 12.94 11.17 -8.26
CA PHE A 3 12.12 10.10 -7.73
C PHE A 3 10.66 10.40 -8.06
N SER A 4 10.08 9.57 -8.93
CA SER A 4 8.67 9.65 -9.31
C SER A 4 7.80 9.29 -8.10
N THR A 5 6.89 10.19 -7.74
CA THR A 5 5.93 10.06 -6.64
C THR A 5 4.96 8.92 -6.95
N PHE A 6 5.13 7.79 -6.27
CA PHE A 6 4.17 6.69 -6.33
C PHE A 6 3.20 6.85 -5.16
N ILE A 7 2.00 7.36 -5.46
CA ILE A 7 0.88 7.40 -4.51
C ILE A 7 0.40 5.95 -4.32
N ALA A 8 0.75 5.34 -3.20
CA ALA A 8 0.25 4.02 -2.83
C ALA A 8 -1.17 4.15 -2.23
N PRO A 9 -2.20 3.49 -2.79
CA PRO A 9 -3.60 3.74 -2.45
C PRO A 9 -4.08 3.09 -1.13
N ASN A 10 -3.20 2.62 -0.23
CA ASN A 10 -3.63 2.01 1.05
C ASN A 10 -2.64 2.28 2.19
N ALA A 11 -2.17 3.51 2.32
CA ALA A 11 -1.57 3.94 3.56
C ALA A 11 -2.71 4.13 4.58
N ILE A 12 -2.59 3.47 5.71
CA ILE A 12 -3.32 3.77 6.94
C ILE A 12 -3.32 5.29 7.08
N PHE A 13 -4.47 5.91 6.79
CA PHE A 13 -4.65 7.36 6.86
C PHE A 13 -4.09 7.80 8.22
N CYS A 14 -3.24 8.81 8.18
CA CYS A 14 -2.94 9.63 9.35
C CYS A 14 -4.26 9.84 10.10
N LEU A 15 -4.24 9.68 11.42
CA LEU A 15 -5.44 9.63 12.25
C LEU A 15 -6.31 10.92 12.19
N VAL A 16 -5.90 11.92 11.40
CA VAL A 16 -6.60 13.16 11.08
C VAL A 16 -6.28 13.52 9.61
N ASP A 17 -7.30 13.81 8.80
CA ASP A 17 -7.12 14.28 7.41
C ASP A 17 -6.59 15.73 7.39
N ARG A 18 -5.82 16.12 6.37
CA ARG A 18 -5.20 17.46 6.29
C ARG A 18 -6.21 18.61 6.39
N PRO A 19 -7.39 18.53 5.73
CA PRO A 19 -8.44 19.52 5.92
C PRO A 19 -8.93 19.59 7.36
N ASP A 20 -9.03 18.47 8.05
CA ASP A 20 -9.51 18.41 9.43
C ASP A 20 -8.50 19.04 10.39
N VAL A 21 -7.20 18.77 10.21
CA VAL A 21 -6.12 19.44 10.96
C VAL A 21 -6.21 20.95 10.79
N LEU A 22 -6.39 21.44 9.56
CA LEU A 22 -6.51 22.87 9.32
C LEU A 22 -7.80 23.45 9.93
N ARG A 23 -8.94 22.75 9.84
CA ARG A 23 -10.20 23.19 10.46
C ARG A 23 -10.08 23.33 11.97
N GLU A 24 -9.47 22.35 12.62
CA GLU A 24 -9.28 22.33 14.07
C GLU A 24 -8.48 23.56 14.52
N VAL A 25 -7.35 23.84 13.87
CA VAL A 25 -6.52 25.01 14.18
C VAL A 25 -7.24 26.32 13.86
N LEU A 26 -8.02 26.39 12.77
CA LEU A 26 -8.81 27.59 12.44
C LEU A 26 -9.90 27.85 13.49
N ALA A 27 -10.54 26.80 14.01
CA ALA A 27 -11.52 26.91 15.08
C ALA A 27 -10.85 27.35 16.40
N GLU A 28 -9.72 26.75 16.75
CA GLU A 28 -8.95 27.05 17.97
C GLU A 28 -8.44 28.50 17.98
N THR A 29 -7.91 28.97 16.85
CA THR A 29 -7.38 30.34 16.71
C THR A 29 -8.45 31.39 16.40
N GLY A 30 -9.71 30.99 16.20
CA GLY A 30 -10.78 31.88 15.74
C GLY A 30 -10.53 32.48 14.34
N THR A 31 -9.70 31.84 13.51
CA THR A 31 -9.31 32.35 12.19
C THR A 31 -10.32 31.92 11.12
N THR A 32 -10.86 32.89 10.38
CA THR A 32 -11.77 32.61 9.26
C THR A 32 -11.01 32.28 7.96
N GLN A 33 -11.65 31.61 7.00
CA GLN A 33 -11.05 31.36 5.67
C GLN A 33 -10.66 32.67 4.95
N SER A 34 -11.45 33.73 5.11
CA SER A 34 -11.16 35.05 4.54
C SER A 34 -9.91 35.65 5.18
N ARG A 35 -9.75 35.50 6.51
CA ARG A 35 -8.56 35.96 7.23
C ARG A 35 -7.32 35.16 6.83
N LEU A 36 -7.43 33.84 6.77
CA LEU A 36 -6.35 32.96 6.30
C LEU A 36 -5.96 33.29 4.85
N SER A 37 -6.93 33.60 3.99
CA SER A 37 -6.66 34.04 2.61
C SER A 37 -5.79 35.30 2.55
N GLN A 38 -6.09 36.29 3.39
CA GLN A 38 -5.31 37.53 3.49
C GLN A 38 -3.87 37.27 3.98
N LEU A 39 -3.70 36.39 4.98
CA LEU A 39 -2.39 36.09 5.56
C LEU A 39 -1.52 35.21 4.67
N SER A 40 -2.12 34.19 4.05
CA SER A 40 -1.40 33.19 3.27
C SER A 40 -1.16 33.58 1.81
N GLY A 41 -1.94 34.53 1.27
CA GLY A 41 -2.00 34.86 -0.15
C GLY A 41 -2.73 33.80 -1.01
N VAL A 42 -3.26 32.75 -0.41
CA VAL A 42 -4.09 31.75 -1.12
C VAL A 42 -5.50 32.28 -1.26
N LYS A 43 -6.08 32.19 -2.46
CA LYS A 43 -7.45 32.69 -2.70
C LYS A 43 -8.46 31.91 -1.85
N GLN A 44 -9.40 32.62 -1.23
CA GLN A 44 -10.44 32.01 -0.38
C GLN A 44 -11.22 30.87 -1.07
N PRO A 45 -11.60 30.94 -2.37
CA PRO A 45 -12.21 29.81 -3.06
C PRO A 45 -11.34 28.55 -3.07
N SER A 46 -10.02 28.69 -3.21
CA SER A 46 -9.07 27.58 -3.14
C SER A 46 -9.02 26.97 -1.74
N LEU A 47 -9.00 27.81 -0.70
CA LEU A 47 -9.06 27.35 0.69
C LEU A 47 -10.35 26.58 0.99
N SER A 48 -11.49 27.06 0.49
CA SER A 48 -12.78 26.36 0.62
C SER A 48 -12.77 25.00 -0.09
N GLN A 49 -12.18 24.92 -1.29
CA GLN A 49 -12.04 23.66 -2.04
C GLN A 49 -11.09 22.67 -1.35
N MET A 50 -9.97 23.15 -0.81
CA MET A 50 -9.04 22.33 -0.02
C MET A 50 -9.70 21.80 1.25
N LEU A 51 -10.39 22.69 2.00
CA LEU A 51 -11.09 22.28 3.22
C LEU A 51 -12.19 21.26 2.91
N SER A 52 -12.96 21.45 1.85
CA SER A 52 -13.99 20.47 1.44
C SER A 52 -13.45 19.17 0.82
N GLY A 53 -12.12 19.00 0.72
CA GLY A 53 -11.50 17.81 0.13
C GLY A 53 -11.64 17.70 -1.40
N ARG A 54 -12.12 18.76 -2.06
CA ARG A 54 -12.26 18.81 -3.53
C ARG A 54 -10.91 18.97 -4.24
N ILE A 55 -9.95 19.61 -3.57
CA ILE A 55 -8.57 19.74 -4.01
C ILE A 55 -7.68 19.12 -2.95
N GLU A 56 -6.76 18.24 -3.37
CA GLU A 56 -5.74 17.71 -2.47
C GLU A 56 -4.79 18.82 -2.02
N MET A 57 -4.55 18.86 -0.71
CA MET A 57 -3.58 19.75 -0.09
C MET A 57 -2.28 18.98 0.15
N SER A 58 -1.14 19.51 -0.30
CA SER A 58 0.16 18.93 0.03
C SER A 58 0.57 19.25 1.48
N ASP A 59 1.54 18.51 2.01
CA ASP A 59 2.10 18.79 3.35
C ASP A 59 2.76 20.17 3.40
N GLU A 60 3.41 20.61 2.30
CA GLU A 60 4.01 21.96 2.23
C GLU A 60 2.95 23.06 2.23
N MET A 61 1.81 22.84 1.55
CA MET A 61 0.70 23.80 1.59
C MET A 61 0.08 23.85 2.99
N LEU A 62 -0.13 22.70 3.63
CA LEU A 62 -0.64 22.64 4.99
C LEU A 62 0.28 23.37 5.97
N ASP A 63 1.59 23.08 5.94
CA ASP A 63 2.58 23.72 6.81
C ASP A 63 2.62 25.25 6.62
N ARG A 64 2.52 25.73 5.37
CA ARG A 64 2.42 27.16 5.06
C ARG A 64 1.18 27.80 5.68
N LEU A 65 0.02 27.15 5.56
CA LEU A 65 -1.25 27.67 6.09
C LEU A 65 -1.24 27.68 7.63
N LEU A 66 -0.71 26.63 8.25
CA LEU A 66 -0.51 26.54 9.70
C LEU A 66 0.46 27.61 10.22
N SER A 67 1.55 27.87 9.49
CA SER A 67 2.53 28.90 9.85
C SER A 67 1.92 30.30 9.91
N CYS A 68 0.92 30.59 9.06
CA CYS A 68 0.22 31.88 9.07
C CYS A 68 -0.58 32.13 10.36
N VAL A 69 -0.88 31.08 11.12
CA VAL A 69 -1.66 31.13 12.37
C VAL A 69 -0.85 30.71 13.59
N GLY A 70 0.48 30.60 13.45
CA GLY A 70 1.40 30.32 14.56
C GLY A 70 1.65 28.84 14.86
N TYR A 71 1.25 27.93 13.96
CA TYR A 71 1.45 26.49 14.09
C TYR A 71 2.51 26.02 13.10
N ARG A 72 3.13 24.86 13.38
CA ARG A 72 4.05 24.18 12.46
C ARG A 72 3.58 22.75 12.26
N LEU A 73 3.69 22.24 11.03
CA LEU A 73 3.40 20.84 10.75
C LEU A 73 4.53 19.95 11.27
N GLU A 74 4.19 19.02 12.16
CA GLU A 74 5.09 17.94 12.57
C GLU A 74 4.68 16.61 11.92
N VAL A 75 5.59 16.01 11.16
CA VAL A 75 5.35 14.71 10.50
C VAL A 75 6.03 13.60 11.30
N VAL A 76 5.25 12.89 12.11
CA VAL A 76 5.73 11.77 12.94
C VAL A 76 5.74 10.47 12.12
N ARG A 77 6.92 9.86 11.97
CA ARG A 77 7.06 8.52 11.37
C ARG A 77 6.95 7.44 12.45
N ARG A 78 5.86 6.67 12.44
CA ARG A 78 5.65 5.55 13.37
C ARG A 78 5.35 4.25 12.64
N PRO A 79 5.86 3.10 13.12
CA PRO A 79 5.46 1.81 12.57
C PRO A 79 4.01 1.54 12.96
N VAL A 80 3.17 1.22 11.98
CA VAL A 80 1.79 0.79 12.22
C VAL A 80 1.64 -0.67 11.88
N ARG A 81 1.09 -1.46 12.81
CA ARG A 81 0.79 -2.87 12.57
C ARG A 81 -0.46 -2.98 11.69
N VAL A 82 -0.31 -3.53 10.50
CA VAL A 82 -1.44 -3.87 9.63
C VAL A 82 -2.15 -5.10 10.21
N GLN A 83 -3.43 -4.96 10.50
CA GLN A 83 -4.26 -6.05 11.02
C GLN A 83 -4.73 -6.93 9.86
N LEU A 84 -4.02 -8.04 9.62
CA LEU A 84 -4.45 -9.08 8.71
C LEU A 84 -5.36 -10.07 9.44
N ASP A 85 -6.44 -10.51 8.79
CA ASP A 85 -7.22 -11.66 9.23
C ASP A 85 -6.35 -12.94 9.26
N ARG A 86 -6.83 -13.99 9.92
CA ARG A 86 -6.08 -15.24 10.11
C ARG A 86 -5.62 -15.86 8.79
N SER A 87 -6.48 -15.87 7.76
CA SER A 87 -6.20 -16.47 6.46
C SER A 87 -5.17 -15.64 5.66
N SER A 88 -5.29 -14.32 5.71
CA SER A 88 -4.39 -13.38 5.05
C SER A 88 -3.01 -13.37 5.72
N ARG A 89 -2.98 -13.46 7.06
CA ARG A 89 -1.74 -13.61 7.83
C ARG A 89 -1.02 -14.92 7.50
N ARG A 90 -1.74 -16.04 7.41
CA ARG A 90 -1.19 -17.34 7.01
C ARG A 90 -0.56 -17.28 5.62
N ARG A 91 -1.31 -16.75 4.64
CA ARG A 91 -0.82 -16.58 3.27
C ARG A 91 0.41 -15.68 3.24
N TRP A 92 0.39 -14.56 3.94
CA TRP A 92 1.53 -13.65 4.03
C TRP A 92 2.77 -14.34 4.60
N ARG A 93 2.65 -15.09 5.70
CA ARG A 93 3.77 -15.85 6.28
C ARG A 93 4.36 -16.89 5.32
N MET A 94 3.52 -17.64 4.61
CA MET A 94 3.98 -18.59 3.58
C MET A 94 4.74 -17.86 2.45
N HIS A 95 4.25 -16.69 2.04
CA HIS A 95 4.93 -15.89 1.02
C HIS A 95 6.24 -15.29 1.52
N GLN A 96 6.36 -14.92 2.80
CA GLN A 96 7.64 -14.51 3.39
C GLN A 96 8.68 -15.64 3.34
N LEU A 97 8.29 -16.88 3.62
CA LEU A 97 9.19 -18.03 3.51
C LEU A 97 9.66 -18.24 2.07
N LEU A 98 8.75 -18.18 1.09
CA LEU A 98 9.13 -18.24 -0.33
C LEU A 98 10.07 -17.10 -0.73
N VAL A 99 9.85 -15.88 -0.22
CA VAL A 99 10.74 -14.73 -0.47
C VAL A 99 12.15 -14.95 0.09
N SER A 100 12.29 -15.65 1.21
CA SER A 100 13.61 -15.99 1.75
C SER A 100 14.42 -16.91 0.84
N GLN A 101 13.73 -17.73 0.04
CA GLN A 101 14.31 -18.68 -0.91
C GLN A 101 14.39 -18.13 -2.36
N LEU A 102 13.83 -16.94 -2.61
CA LEU A 102 13.70 -16.39 -3.96
C LEU A 102 15.03 -15.80 -4.46
N SER A 103 15.59 -16.38 -5.50
CA SER A 103 16.72 -15.86 -6.28
C SER A 103 16.38 -15.94 -7.77
N PRO A 104 17.15 -15.29 -8.66
CA PRO A 104 16.98 -15.49 -10.10
C PRO A 104 17.03 -16.97 -10.52
N GLU A 105 17.86 -17.77 -9.86
CA GLU A 105 18.03 -19.21 -10.12
C GLU A 105 16.82 -20.02 -9.63
N THR A 106 16.38 -19.80 -8.38
CA THR A 106 15.20 -20.52 -7.85
C THR A 106 13.93 -20.10 -8.58
N LEU A 107 13.81 -18.85 -9.02
CA LEU A 107 12.71 -18.40 -9.87
C LEU A 107 12.68 -19.17 -11.20
N LYS A 108 13.82 -19.38 -11.86
CA LYS A 108 13.89 -20.20 -13.08
C LYS A 108 13.42 -21.64 -12.81
N GLN A 109 13.82 -22.22 -11.68
CA GLN A 109 13.39 -23.57 -11.26
C GLN A 109 11.89 -23.64 -10.97
N TRP A 110 11.31 -22.60 -10.36
CA TRP A 110 9.89 -22.55 -10.02
C TRP A 110 8.99 -22.21 -11.22
N THR A 111 9.53 -21.54 -12.23
CA THR A 111 8.78 -21.02 -13.40
C THR A 111 7.87 -22.06 -14.07
N PRO A 112 8.28 -23.33 -14.29
CA PRO A 112 7.39 -24.34 -14.87
C PRO A 112 6.13 -24.58 -14.03
N THR A 113 6.29 -24.73 -12.71
CA THR A 113 5.18 -24.92 -11.76
C THR A 113 4.29 -23.67 -11.72
N ILE A 114 4.89 -22.49 -11.64
CA ILE A 114 4.16 -21.20 -11.63
C ILE A 114 3.32 -21.04 -12.91
N ARG A 115 3.89 -21.32 -14.09
CA ARG A 115 3.16 -21.22 -15.37
C ARG A 115 2.01 -22.22 -15.45
N ARG A 116 2.18 -23.44 -14.93
CA ARG A 116 1.08 -24.42 -14.83
C ARG A 116 -0.04 -23.89 -13.95
N ASN A 117 0.30 -23.38 -12.77
CA ASN A 117 -0.66 -22.85 -11.81
C ASN A 117 -1.40 -21.63 -12.37
N LEU A 118 -0.70 -20.71 -13.05
CA LEU A 118 -1.33 -19.56 -13.72
C LEU A 118 -2.37 -19.99 -14.76
N ARG A 119 -2.07 -21.03 -15.55
CA ARG A 119 -3.05 -21.56 -16.52
C ARG A 119 -4.29 -22.12 -15.84
N GLN A 120 -4.14 -22.79 -14.70
CA GLN A 120 -5.26 -23.33 -13.94
C GLN A 120 -6.08 -22.21 -13.29
N LEU A 121 -5.42 -21.28 -12.58
CA LEU A 121 -6.08 -20.15 -11.93
C LEU A 121 -6.86 -19.28 -12.92
N ARG A 122 -6.37 -19.10 -14.15
CA ARG A 122 -7.12 -18.36 -15.19
C ARG A 122 -8.39 -19.06 -15.64
N ARG A 123 -8.50 -20.38 -15.50
CA ARG A 123 -9.73 -21.14 -15.82
C ARG A 123 -10.74 -21.03 -14.68
N ASP A 124 -10.25 -20.99 -13.45
CA ASP A 124 -11.08 -21.07 -12.24
C ASP A 124 -11.52 -19.67 -11.76
N SER A 125 -10.71 -18.64 -12.02
CA SER A 125 -11.01 -17.25 -11.66
C SER A 125 -11.93 -16.58 -12.68
N ARG A 126 -12.83 -15.72 -12.19
CA ARG A 126 -13.70 -14.88 -13.03
C ARG A 126 -13.70 -13.45 -12.52
N GLY A 127 -13.77 -12.51 -13.47
CA GLY A 127 -13.93 -11.08 -13.19
C GLY A 127 -12.67 -10.36 -12.71
N GLU A 128 -12.78 -9.04 -12.66
CA GLU A 128 -11.77 -8.18 -12.04
C GLU A 128 -11.98 -8.13 -10.51
N PRO A 129 -10.91 -7.94 -9.71
CA PRO A 129 -9.51 -7.70 -10.10
C PRO A 129 -8.68 -8.98 -10.34
N HIS A 130 -9.27 -10.17 -10.24
CA HIS A 130 -8.52 -11.43 -10.32
C HIS A 130 -7.79 -11.62 -11.66
N MET A 131 -8.44 -11.27 -12.78
CA MET A 131 -7.85 -11.41 -14.11
C MET A 131 -6.65 -10.48 -14.30
N SER A 132 -6.78 -9.19 -13.99
CA SER A 132 -5.66 -8.25 -14.04
C SER A 132 -4.51 -8.61 -13.09
N ASN A 133 -4.81 -9.17 -11.91
CA ASN A 133 -3.80 -9.67 -10.97
C ASN A 133 -3.05 -10.89 -11.53
N LEU A 134 -3.75 -11.84 -12.16
CA LEU A 134 -3.12 -12.98 -12.83
C LEU A 134 -2.23 -12.54 -14.00
N ASP A 135 -2.64 -11.53 -14.76
CA ASP A 135 -1.81 -10.94 -15.82
C ASP A 135 -0.56 -10.26 -15.27
N ARG A 136 -0.66 -9.59 -14.12
CA ARG A 136 0.49 -9.01 -13.43
C ARG A 136 1.44 -10.09 -12.91
N TRP A 137 0.94 -11.17 -12.31
CA TRP A 137 1.78 -12.31 -11.94
C TRP A 137 2.52 -12.89 -13.15
N GLN A 138 1.81 -13.09 -14.27
CA GLN A 138 2.42 -13.60 -15.50
C GLN A 138 3.53 -12.67 -16.00
N ARG A 139 3.33 -11.35 -15.96
CA ARG A 139 4.36 -10.37 -16.35
C ARG A 139 5.59 -10.47 -15.47
N LEU A 140 5.43 -10.45 -14.14
CA LEU A 140 6.52 -10.54 -13.18
C LEU A 140 7.38 -11.80 -13.37
N VAL A 141 6.73 -12.94 -13.61
CA VAL A 141 7.41 -14.22 -13.81
C VAL A 141 8.09 -14.28 -15.18
N SER A 142 7.42 -13.78 -16.23
CA SER A 142 7.98 -13.77 -17.58
C SER A 142 9.18 -12.84 -17.73
N SER A 143 9.20 -11.70 -17.04
CA SER A 143 10.33 -10.77 -17.03
C SER A 143 11.46 -11.19 -16.08
N GLY A 144 11.24 -12.19 -15.23
CA GLY A 144 12.18 -12.56 -14.18
C GLY A 144 12.33 -11.48 -13.11
N ASP A 145 11.29 -10.66 -12.89
CA ASP A 145 11.33 -9.52 -11.96
C ASP A 145 11.27 -9.98 -10.50
N VAL A 146 12.43 -10.39 -9.98
CA VAL A 146 12.62 -10.80 -8.59
C VAL A 146 12.20 -9.70 -7.62
N ARG A 147 12.50 -8.43 -7.92
CA ARG A 147 12.16 -7.31 -7.03
C ARG A 147 10.64 -7.14 -6.96
N GLY A 148 9.95 -7.12 -8.10
CA GLY A 148 8.50 -7.02 -8.17
C GLY A 148 7.80 -8.19 -7.48
N LEU A 149 8.32 -9.41 -7.63
CA LEU A 149 7.83 -10.58 -6.89
C LEU A 149 7.98 -10.39 -5.38
N ARG A 150 9.15 -9.96 -4.88
CA ARG A 150 9.35 -9.70 -3.44
C ARG A 150 8.35 -8.70 -2.88
N LEU A 151 8.10 -7.61 -3.62
CA LEU A 151 7.16 -6.56 -3.22
C LEU A 151 5.73 -7.11 -3.08
N VAL A 152 5.21 -7.79 -4.10
CA VAL A 152 3.85 -8.35 -4.08
C VAL A 152 3.68 -9.42 -2.99
N MET A 153 4.70 -10.25 -2.80
CA MET A 153 4.66 -11.35 -1.83
C MET A 153 4.68 -10.87 -0.38
N THR A 154 5.26 -9.70 -0.08
CA THR A 154 5.44 -9.20 1.29
C THR A 154 4.65 -7.94 1.61
N GLY A 155 4.13 -7.24 0.60
CA GLY A 155 3.39 -5.99 0.75
C GLY A 155 2.12 -6.15 1.59
N LEU A 156 1.78 -5.12 2.35
CA LEU A 156 0.65 -5.12 3.29
C LEU A 156 -0.50 -4.20 2.84
N ASP A 157 -0.34 -3.54 1.70
CA ASP A 157 -1.38 -2.77 1.03
C ASP A 157 -2.42 -3.69 0.36
N THR A 158 -3.61 -3.15 0.06
CA THR A 158 -4.72 -3.91 -0.52
C THR A 158 -4.36 -4.54 -1.87
N ASP A 159 -3.58 -3.86 -2.70
CA ASP A 159 -3.15 -4.39 -4.00
C ASP A 159 -2.27 -5.64 -3.82
N SER A 160 -1.28 -5.59 -2.94
CA SER A 160 -0.46 -6.76 -2.58
C SER A 160 -1.28 -7.89 -1.94
N ILE A 161 -2.30 -7.57 -1.13
CA ILE A 161 -3.21 -8.57 -0.53
C ILE A 161 -4.03 -9.27 -1.62
N GLN A 162 -4.67 -8.50 -2.52
CA GLN A 162 -5.45 -9.04 -3.63
C GLN A 162 -4.61 -9.86 -4.59
N MET A 163 -3.37 -9.43 -4.87
CA MET A 163 -2.43 -10.23 -5.66
C MET A 163 -2.18 -11.61 -5.03
N ARG A 164 -2.05 -11.70 -3.70
CA ARG A 164 -1.84 -12.99 -3.00
C ARG A 164 -3.09 -13.87 -2.93
N GLU A 165 -4.28 -13.37 -3.22
CA GLU A 165 -5.49 -14.19 -3.34
C GLU A 165 -5.42 -15.13 -4.53
N VAL A 166 -4.82 -14.68 -5.63
CA VAL A 166 -4.65 -15.46 -6.87
C VAL A 166 -3.19 -15.87 -7.10
N SER A 167 -2.48 -16.21 -6.01
CA SER A 167 -1.06 -16.54 -6.07
C SER A 167 -0.79 -17.86 -6.81
N PRO A 168 0.06 -17.85 -7.87
CA PRO A 168 0.41 -19.06 -8.61
C PRO A 168 1.52 -19.88 -7.93
N LEU A 169 1.89 -19.55 -6.69
CA LEU A 169 3.01 -20.15 -5.97
C LEU A 169 2.63 -21.43 -5.20
N GLY A 170 1.40 -21.92 -5.38
CA GLY A 170 0.93 -23.16 -4.77
C GLY A 170 1.82 -24.36 -5.11
N GLY A 171 2.19 -25.14 -4.09
CA GLY A 171 3.03 -26.33 -4.23
C GLY A 171 4.54 -26.05 -4.38
N LEU A 172 4.99 -24.80 -4.25
CA LEU A 172 6.43 -24.48 -4.22
C LEU A 172 7.07 -24.75 -2.85
N LEU A 173 6.31 -24.59 -1.76
CA LEU A 173 6.76 -24.96 -0.42
C LEU A 173 6.58 -26.46 -0.17
N SER A 174 7.59 -27.08 0.45
CA SER A 174 7.48 -28.45 0.93
C SER A 174 6.38 -28.57 1.99
N GLU A 175 5.92 -29.80 2.28
CA GLU A 175 4.96 -30.00 3.37
C GLU A 175 5.57 -29.62 4.73
N GLY A 176 6.84 -29.92 4.96
CA GLY A 176 7.56 -29.53 6.18
C GLY A 176 7.64 -28.01 6.37
N ASP A 177 7.95 -27.28 5.31
CA ASP A 177 7.96 -25.81 5.32
C ASP A 177 6.58 -25.23 5.65
N ARG A 178 5.53 -25.81 5.05
CA ARG A 178 4.15 -25.38 5.30
C ARG A 178 3.75 -25.65 6.75
N GLN A 179 4.10 -26.81 7.28
CA GLN A 179 3.80 -27.19 8.65
C GLN A 179 4.54 -26.30 9.66
N HIS A 180 5.83 -26.03 9.43
CA HIS A 180 6.63 -25.14 10.27
C HIS A 180 6.02 -23.74 10.39
N VAL A 181 5.58 -23.15 9.26
CA VAL A 181 4.90 -21.85 9.27
C VAL A 181 3.61 -21.89 10.09
N LEU A 182 2.85 -22.98 10.05
CA LEU A 182 1.62 -23.12 10.82
C LEU A 182 1.90 -23.25 12.32
N GLU A 183 2.95 -23.97 12.70
CA GLU A 183 3.38 -24.12 14.09
C GLU A 183 3.86 -22.80 14.70
N GLU A 184 4.64 -22.01 13.95
CA GLU A 184 5.06 -20.67 14.38
C GLU A 184 3.87 -19.72 14.60
N MET A 185 2.79 -19.88 13.84
CA MET A 185 1.59 -19.04 13.97
C MET A 185 0.73 -19.37 15.19
N LEU A 186 0.97 -20.51 15.85
CA LEU A 186 0.26 -20.94 17.06
C LEU A 186 1.01 -20.58 18.35
N ARG A 187 2.24 -20.06 18.25
CA ARG A 187 3.05 -19.55 19.35
C ARG A 187 2.81 -18.06 19.57
#